data_AF-A6TQS8-F1
#
_entry.id   AF-A6TQS8-F1
#
_cell.length_a   1.000
_cell.length_b   1.000
_cell.length_c   1.000
_cell.angle_alpha   90.00
_cell.angle_beta   90.00
_cell.angle_gamma   90.00
#
_symmetry.space_group_name_H-M   'P 1'
#
loop_
_entity.id
_entity.type
_entity.pdbx_description
1 polymer ?
#
loop_
_entity_poly.entity_id
_entity_poly.type
_entity_poly.pdbx_seq_one_letter_code
_entity_poly.pdbx_strand_id
1 'polypeptide(L)'
;MNREIGQVLREIRIEKGLVMREISSGIHLDVGKISKIETGRGELNDMEVLAKWSELLNSKEPMKIACKTCPLFSKLYGNYQFQASTILN
;
A
#
# COMPACT_ATOMS: atom_id res chain seq x y z
N MET A 1 3.40 -10.47 -4.07
CA MET A 1 3.22 -9.60 -2.89
C MET A 1 3.66 -8.17 -3.18
N ASN A 2 4.95 -7.88 -3.41
CA ASN A 2 5.45 -6.50 -3.59
C ASN A 2 4.97 -5.77 -4.86
N ARG A 3 4.71 -6.49 -5.97
CA ARG A 3 4.30 -5.86 -7.24
C ARG A 3 2.92 -5.21 -7.19
N GLU A 4 1.95 -5.86 -6.55
CA GLU A 4 0.57 -5.36 -6.44
C GLU A 4 0.47 -4.17 -5.48
N ILE A 5 1.15 -4.23 -4.33
CA ILE A 5 1.22 -3.12 -3.37
C ILE A 5 1.89 -1.89 -4.00
N GLY A 6 3.02 -2.09 -4.68
CA GLY A 6 3.73 -1.00 -5.35
C GLY A 6 2.89 -0.29 -6.41
N GLN A 7 2.12 -1.05 -7.19
CA GLN A 7 1.21 -0.50 -8.19
C GLN A 7 0.10 0.35 -7.54
N VAL A 8 -0.53 -0.15 -6.47
CA VAL A 8 -1.59 0.59 -5.77
C VAL A 8 -1.07 1.87 -5.11
N LEU A 9 0.13 1.81 -4.52
CA LEU A 9 0.80 3.02 -3.99
C LEU A 9 1.00 4.07 -5.09
N ARG A 10 1.41 3.65 -6.29
CA ARG A 10 1.59 4.53 -7.44
C ARG A 10 0.29 5.15 -7.92
N GLU A 11 -0.76 4.35 -8.08
CA GLU A 11 -2.06 4.80 -8.57
C GLU A 11 -2.64 5.87 -7.65
N ILE A 12 -2.71 5.58 -6.35
CA ILE A 12 -3.22 6.53 -5.35
C ILE A 12 -2.37 7.81 -5.31
N ARG A 13 -1.04 7.69 -5.41
CA ARG A 13 -0.14 8.84 -5.45
C ARG A 13 -0.45 9.75 -6.64
N ILE A 14 -0.64 9.18 -7.82
CA ILE A 14 -0.95 9.92 -9.05
C ILE A 14 -2.33 10.56 -8.97
N GLU A 15 -3.34 9.83 -8.48
CA GLU A 15 -4.70 10.36 -8.26
C GLU A 15 -4.71 11.57 -7.33
N LYS A 16 -3.80 11.62 -6.37
CA LYS A 16 -3.63 12.73 -5.42
C LYS A 16 -2.73 13.85 -5.94
N GLY A 17 -2.21 13.74 -7.16
CA GLY A 17 -1.32 14.73 -7.74
C GLY A 17 0.05 14.83 -7.06
N LEU A 18 0.44 13.83 -6.27
CA LEU A 18 1.70 13.84 -5.51
C LEU A 18 2.86 13.36 -6.39
N VAL A 19 4.01 14.02 -6.30
CA VAL A 19 5.26 13.59 -6.93
C VAL A 19 6.04 12.65 -6.01
N MET A 20 6.88 11.79 -6.57
CA MET A 20 7.69 10.83 -5.78
C MET A 20 8.58 11.52 -4.73
N ARG A 21 8.99 12.77 -4.96
CA ARG A 21 9.81 13.55 -4.01
C ARG A 21 9.05 13.89 -2.72
N GLU A 22 7.74 14.07 -2.78
CA GLU A 22 6.91 14.33 -1.60
C GLU A 22 6.82 13.08 -0.73
N ILE A 23 6.62 11.91 -1.35
CA ILE A 23 6.69 10.63 -0.65
C ILE A 23 8.08 10.43 -0.05
N SER A 24 9.13 10.62 -0.85
CA SER A 24 10.53 10.48 -0.44
C SER A 24 10.84 11.26 0.84
N SER A 25 10.38 12.51 0.90
CA SER A 25 10.57 13.39 2.04
C SER A 25 9.81 12.90 3.28
N GLY A 26 8.59 12.39 3.09
CA GLY A 26 7.72 11.96 4.19
C GLY A 26 8.05 10.59 4.80
N ILE A 27 8.65 9.67 4.04
CA ILE A 27 9.03 8.33 4.54
C ILE A 27 10.54 8.07 4.57
N HIS A 28 11.35 9.10 4.31
CA HIS A 28 12.81 9.04 4.28
C HIS A 28 13.39 7.92 3.40
N LEU A 29 12.75 7.68 2.24
CA LEU A 29 13.27 6.79 1.21
C LEU A 29 13.79 7.58 0.02
N ASP A 30 14.89 7.10 -0.56
CA ASP A 30 15.37 7.64 -1.83
C ASP A 30 14.31 7.51 -2.95
N VAL A 31 14.23 8.51 -3.82
CA VAL A 31 13.26 8.56 -4.94
C VAL A 31 13.45 7.37 -5.88
N GLY A 32 14.68 6.93 -6.12
CA GLY A 32 14.97 5.73 -6.91
C GLY A 32 14.45 4.46 -6.25
N LYS A 33 14.49 4.37 -4.91
CA LYS A 33 13.88 3.25 -4.17
C LYS A 33 12.35 3.26 -4.27
N ILE A 34 11.71 4.43 -4.17
CA ILE A 34 10.27 4.60 -4.41
C ILE A 34 9.90 4.14 -5.82
N SER A 35 10.62 4.61 -6.84
CA SER A 35 10.39 4.22 -8.24
C SER A 35 10.50 2.71 -8.46
N LYS A 36 11.50 2.06 -7.86
CA LYS A 36 11.66 0.60 -7.92
C LYS A 36 10.48 -0.12 -7.27
N ILE A 37 10.02 0.33 -6.10
CA ILE A 37 8.86 -0.24 -5.40
C ILE A 37 7.60 -0.09 -6.26
N GLU A 38 7.30 1.11 -6.74
CA GLU A 38 6.11 1.42 -7.55
C GLU A 38 6.04 0.65 -8.88
N THR A 39 7.20 0.24 -9.41
CA THR A 39 7.30 -0.53 -10.66
C THR A 39 7.46 -2.03 -10.42
N GLY A 40 7.43 -2.49 -9.17
CA GLY A 40 7.63 -3.88 -8.78
C GLY A 40 9.06 -4.40 -8.98
N ARG A 41 10.03 -3.50 -9.20
CA ARG A 41 11.47 -3.79 -9.32
C ARG A 41 12.21 -3.69 -7.97
N GLY A 42 11.51 -3.32 -6.91
CA GLY A 42 12.03 -3.17 -5.56
C GLY A 42 11.12 -3.84 -4.54
N GLU A 43 11.69 -4.18 -3.40
CA GLU A 43 10.97 -4.80 -2.30
C GLU A 43 10.57 -3.78 -1.23
N LEU A 44 9.38 -3.96 -0.67
CA LEU A 44 8.87 -3.20 0.45
C LEU A 44 8.50 -4.16 1.58
N ASN A 45 9.51 -4.59 2.33
CA ASN A 45 9.37 -5.57 3.42
C ASN A 45 9.21 -4.89 4.79
N ASP A 46 9.39 -3.57 4.85
CA ASP A 46 9.27 -2.78 6.07
C ASP A 46 7.83 -2.27 6.21
N MET A 47 7.11 -2.85 7.19
CA MET A 47 5.71 -2.50 7.47
C MET A 47 5.55 -1.09 8.04
N GLU A 48 6.55 -0.54 8.71
CA GLU A 48 6.50 0.83 9.23
C GLU A 48 6.55 1.84 8.09
N VAL A 49 7.45 1.62 7.12
CA VAL A 49 7.54 2.43 5.90
C VAL A 49 6.23 2.37 5.11
N LEU A 50 5.67 1.16 4.95
CA LEU A 50 4.44 0.94 4.23
C LEU A 50 3.23 1.61 4.94
N ALA A 51 3.19 1.57 6.28
CA ALA A 51 2.19 2.28 7.07
C ALA A 51 2.30 3.80 6.93
N LYS A 52 3.50 4.38 7.07
CA LYS A 52 3.75 5.82 6.88
C LYS A 52 3.38 6.29 5.47
N TRP A 53 3.73 5.51 4.45
CA TRP A 53 3.37 5.84 3.07
C TRP A 53 1.85 5.84 2.89
N SER A 54 1.15 4.87 3.48
CA SER A 54 -0.32 4.79 3.45
C SER A 54 -0.99 5.97 4.16
N GLU A 55 -0.40 6.43 5.27
CA GLU A 55 -0.83 7.62 5.99
C GLU A 55 -0.65 8.90 5.16
N LEU A 56 0.51 9.09 4.53
CA LEU A 56 0.75 10.23 3.62
C LEU A 56 -0.23 10.25 2.45
N LEU A 57 -0.56 9.07 1.91
CA LEU A 57 -1.56 8.93 0.87
C LEU A 57 -2.99 9.03 1.43
N ASN A 58 -3.20 9.15 2.74
CA ASN A 58 -4.50 9.09 3.38
C ASN A 58 -5.37 7.95 2.82
N SER A 59 -4.79 6.75 2.70
CA SER A 59 -5.44 5.56 2.18
C SER A 59 -4.99 4.31 2.89
N LYS A 60 -5.95 3.48 3.30
CA LYS A 60 -5.67 2.18 3.95
C LYS A 60 -5.53 1.04 2.95
N GLU A 61 -5.73 1.29 1.65
CA GLU A 61 -5.77 0.25 0.63
C GLU A 61 -4.45 -0.54 0.50
N PRO A 62 -3.26 0.10 0.49
CA PRO A 62 -2.00 -0.64 0.48
C PRO A 62 -1.86 -1.57 1.71
N MET A 63 -2.43 -1.20 2.86
CA MET A 63 -2.38 -2.01 4.09
C MET A 63 -3.27 -3.23 3.96
N LYS A 64 -4.46 -3.08 3.38
CA LYS A 64 -5.36 -4.22 3.17
C LYS A 64 -4.70 -5.28 2.30
N ILE A 65 -4.00 -4.88 1.24
CA ILE A 65 -3.29 -5.79 0.34
C ILE A 65 -2.16 -6.51 1.09
N ALA A 66 -1.35 -5.78 1.87
CA ALA A 66 -0.33 -6.38 2.72
C ALA A 66 -0.91 -7.32 3.80
N CYS A 67 -2.10 -7.00 4.31
CA CYS A 67 -2.77 -7.76 5.36
C CYS A 67 -3.38 -9.07 4.85
N LYS A 68 -3.87 -9.13 3.59
CA LYS A 68 -4.31 -10.40 2.96
C LYS A 68 -3.22 -11.48 3.00
N THR A 69 -1.96 -11.07 3.09
CA THR A 69 -0.78 -11.93 3.18
C THR A 69 -0.14 -11.99 4.57
N CYS A 70 -0.71 -11.30 5.58
CA CYS A 70 -0.14 -11.20 6.92
C CYS A 70 -0.72 -12.28 7.87
N PRO A 71 0.11 -12.99 8.66
CA PRO A 71 -0.35 -13.96 9.67
C PRO A 71 -1.22 -13.35 10.78
N LEU A 72 -1.16 -12.04 11.01
CA LEU A 72 -1.99 -11.34 12.00
C LEU A 72 -3.42 -11.06 11.47
N PHE A 73 -3.63 -11.02 10.16
CA PHE A 73 -4.96 -10.79 9.58
C PHE A 73 -5.94 -11.91 9.93
N SER A 74 -5.49 -13.17 9.89
CA SER A 74 -6.32 -14.31 10.30
C SER A 74 -6.68 -14.27 11.79
N LYS A 75 -5.80 -13.73 12.66
CA LYS A 75 -6.08 -13.57 14.09
C LYS A 75 -7.01 -12.39 14.42
N LEU A 76 -6.87 -11.26 13.73
CA LEU A 76 -7.64 -10.04 14.03
C LEU A 76 -8.96 -9.95 13.25
N TYR A 77 -9.01 -10.52 12.04
CA TYR A 77 -10.14 -10.40 11.11
C TYR A 77 -10.65 -11.75 10.60
N GLY A 78 -10.14 -12.89 11.08
CA GLY A 78 -10.53 -14.24 10.64
C GLY A 78 -12.00 -14.61 10.85
N ASN A 79 -12.76 -13.82 11.61
CA ASN A 79 -14.21 -13.99 11.79
C ASN A 79 -15.05 -12.96 11.00
N TYR A 80 -14.43 -12.03 10.27
CA TYR A 80 -15.16 -11.11 9.41
C TYR A 80 -15.42 -11.80 8.07
N GLN A 81 -16.58 -12.45 7.95
CA GLN A 81 -17.15 -12.77 6.64
C GLN A 81 -17.33 -11.46 5.88
N PHE A 82 -16.51 -11.25 4.86
CA PHE A 82 -16.72 -10.20 3.88
C PHE A 82 -18.01 -10.56 3.14
N GLN A 83 -19.16 -10.06 3.58
CA GLN A 83 -20.35 -10.03 2.73
C GLN A 83 -20.01 -9.07 1.60
N ALA A 84 -19.62 -9.63 0.46
CA ALA A 84 -19.68 -8.92 -0.80
C ALA A 84 -21.15 -8.51 -0.97
N SER A 85 -21.47 -7.27 -0.62
CA SER A 85 -22.71 -6.65 -1.06
C SER A 85 -22.60 -6.50 -2.56
N THR A 86 -23.14 -7.50 -3.23
CA THR A 86 -23.57 -7.49 -4.61
C THR A 86 -24.31 -6.17 -4.88
N ILE A 87 -23.65 -5.21 -5.53
CA ILE A 87 -24.36 -4.17 -6.27
C ILE A 87 -24.74 -4.83 -7.59
N LEU A 88 -25.85 -5.57 -7.56
CA LEU A 88 -26.64 -5.83 -8.77
C LEU A 88 -27.53 -4.59 -8.95
N ASN A 89 -27.38 -3.95 -10.12
CA ASN A 89 -28.42 -3.08 -10.67
C ASN A 89 -29.69 -3.90 -10.95
#